data_AF-A0A0C1N0E4-F1
#
_entry.id   AF-A0A0C1N0E4-F1
#
_cell.length_a   1.000
_cell.length_b   1.000
_cell.length_c   1.000
_cell.angle_alpha   90.00
_cell.angle_beta   90.00
_cell.angle_gamma   90.00
#
_symmetry.space_group_name_H-M   'P 1'
#
loop_
_entity.id
_entity.type
_entity.pdbx_description
1 polymer ?
#
loop_
_entity_poly.entity_id
_entity_poly.type
_entity_poly.pdbx_seq_one_letter_code
_entity_poly.pdbx_strand_id
1 'polypeptide(L)'
;MKRKNELNYRKPSKLTEEDINTAQEWIPRYLEGELTLFMKYLFIKMARENKLSHLLSFLNYSPFTDTLDNKRFGFFIELVNCIPDKYKFLVPTYNDNEILKKLIHISIESINSNDYPNQQIIEVFRTLINTKPEIIADRVKELLQEYKTEFPEQINILTKDLVKSIPELHSAYQDKENCNNQNLNNSNINNNFNNIESQTSGKAWQARETKRLRGSEPSVPSISK
;
A
#
# COMPACT_ATOMS: atom_id res chain seq x y z
N MET A 1 -9.42 47.84 -2.92
CA MET A 1 -8.26 46.96 -2.67
C MET A 1 -8.62 45.51 -3.05
N LYS A 2 -8.23 45.03 -4.23
CA LYS A 2 -8.38 43.61 -4.61
C LYS A 2 -7.08 42.88 -4.29
N ARG A 3 -7.08 41.95 -3.33
CA ARG A 3 -5.95 41.04 -3.10
C ARG A 3 -5.90 40.07 -4.28
N LYS A 4 -4.80 40.11 -5.05
CA LYS A 4 -4.49 39.07 -6.04
C LYS A 4 -4.16 37.81 -5.25
N ASN A 5 -5.05 36.81 -5.32
CA ASN A 5 -4.70 35.43 -5.00
C ASN A 5 -3.78 34.95 -6.13
N GLU A 6 -2.47 35.14 -5.97
CA GLU A 6 -1.48 34.39 -6.73
C GLU A 6 -1.56 32.94 -6.22
N LEU A 7 -2.42 32.15 -6.86
CA LEU A 7 -2.24 30.71 -6.92
C LEU A 7 -0.81 30.50 -7.41
N ASN A 8 0.08 30.13 -6.49
CA ASN A 8 1.44 29.67 -6.77
C ASN A 8 1.34 28.43 -7.67
N TYR A 9 1.19 28.64 -8.98
CA TYR A 9 1.38 27.63 -9.99
C TYR A 9 2.84 27.19 -9.91
N ARG A 10 3.12 26.13 -9.15
CA ARG A 10 4.44 25.49 -9.17
C ARG A 10 4.70 25.09 -10.62
N LYS A 11 5.74 25.66 -11.23
CA LYS A 11 6.17 25.27 -12.56
C LYS A 11 6.41 23.76 -12.57
N PRO A 12 5.90 23.03 -13.57
CA PRO A 12 6.21 21.61 -13.71
C PRO A 12 7.72 21.45 -13.90
N SER A 13 8.39 20.82 -12.94
CA SER A 13 9.83 20.57 -12.99
C SER A 13 10.10 19.39 -13.92
N LYS A 14 10.54 19.67 -15.15
CA LYS A 14 11.05 18.67 -16.09
C LYS A 14 12.56 18.51 -15.93
N LEU A 15 13.09 17.36 -16.34
CA LEU A 15 14.54 17.18 -16.49
C LEU A 15 15.04 18.11 -17.61
N THR A 16 16.17 18.77 -17.38
CA THR A 16 16.91 19.48 -18.43
C THR A 16 17.76 18.50 -19.23
N GLU A 17 18.26 18.94 -20.38
CA GLU A 17 19.25 18.17 -21.15
C GLU A 17 20.52 17.91 -20.34
N GLU A 18 20.98 18.89 -19.55
CA GLU A 18 22.11 18.73 -18.64
C GLU A 18 21.84 17.65 -17.57
N ASP A 19 20.63 17.61 -17.00
CA ASP A 19 20.25 16.57 -16.03
C ASP A 19 20.31 15.18 -16.67
N ILE A 20 19.80 15.06 -17.89
CA ILE A 20 19.78 13.81 -18.67
C ILE A 20 21.20 13.35 -18.98
N ASN A 21 22.04 14.25 -19.52
CA ASN A 21 23.43 13.95 -19.86
C ASN A 21 24.21 13.53 -18.62
N THR A 22 24.06 14.26 -17.52
CA THR A 22 24.69 13.92 -16.24
C THR A 22 24.25 12.54 -15.75
N ALA A 23 22.95 12.25 -15.83
CA ALA A 23 22.41 10.97 -15.38
C ALA A 23 22.93 9.80 -16.23
N GLN A 24 22.93 9.94 -17.56
CA GLN A 24 23.38 8.91 -18.48
C GLN A 24 24.88 8.63 -18.37
N GLU A 25 25.70 9.67 -18.18
CA GLU A 25 27.15 9.52 -18.12
C GLU A 25 27.64 9.00 -16.77
N TRP A 26 27.09 9.54 -15.67
CA TRP A 26 27.70 9.38 -14.36
C TRP A 26 27.03 8.33 -13.49
N ILE A 27 25.72 8.11 -13.60
CA ILE A 27 25.03 7.12 -12.77
C ILE A 27 25.59 5.70 -13.01
N PRO A 28 25.82 5.24 -14.25
CA PRO A 28 26.43 3.93 -14.46
C PRO A 28 27.79 3.78 -13.74
N ARG A 29 28.64 4.81 -13.82
CA ARG A 29 29.95 4.84 -13.14
C ARG A 29 29.80 4.83 -11.62
N TYR A 30 28.82 5.57 -11.09
CA TYR A 30 28.54 5.58 -9.67
C TYR A 30 28.01 4.24 -9.17
N LEU A 31 27.23 3.53 -9.99
CA LEU A 31 26.73 2.19 -9.67
C LEU A 31 27.84 1.14 -9.75
N GLU A 32 28.73 1.23 -10.73
CA GLU A 32 29.87 0.31 -10.88
C GLU A 32 30.86 0.47 -9.72
N GLY A 33 31.19 1.71 -9.34
CA GLY A 33 32.09 2.00 -8.24
C GLY A 33 31.45 2.03 -6.84
N GLU A 34 30.16 1.68 -6.72
CA GLU A 34 29.38 1.74 -5.48
C GLU A 34 29.53 3.09 -4.73
N LEU A 35 29.48 4.17 -5.51
CA LEU A 35 29.76 5.52 -5.06
C LEU A 35 28.56 6.18 -4.38
N THR A 36 28.17 5.63 -3.22
CA THR A 36 26.98 6.01 -2.42
C THR A 36 26.89 7.52 -2.14
N LEU A 37 28.02 8.19 -1.85
CA LEU A 37 28.03 9.63 -1.57
C LEU A 37 27.60 10.48 -2.78
N PHE A 38 28.02 10.11 -3.99
CA PHE A 38 27.66 10.82 -5.21
C PHE A 38 26.19 10.57 -5.57
N MET A 39 25.71 9.34 -5.41
CA MET A 39 24.29 9.00 -5.57
C MET A 39 23.41 9.79 -4.60
N LYS A 40 23.81 9.87 -3.32
CA LYS A 40 23.13 10.67 -2.30
C LYS A 40 23.09 12.15 -2.68
N TYR A 41 24.21 12.73 -3.09
CA TYR A 41 24.26 14.12 -3.53
C TYR A 41 23.31 14.37 -4.71
N LEU A 42 23.34 13.52 -5.73
CA LEU A 42 22.48 13.62 -6.91
C LEU A 42 21.00 13.53 -6.54
N PHE A 43 20.59 12.54 -5.75
CA PHE A 43 19.20 12.38 -5.34
C PHE A 43 18.71 13.55 -4.50
N ILE A 44 19.54 14.09 -3.59
CA ILE A 44 19.20 15.29 -2.81
C ILE A 44 19.07 16.52 -3.71
N LYS A 45 19.99 16.73 -4.65
CA LYS A 45 19.93 17.84 -5.61
C LYS A 45 18.61 17.79 -6.41
N MET A 46 18.33 16.64 -7.02
CA MET A 46 17.13 16.44 -7.84
C MET A 46 15.84 16.55 -7.02
N ALA A 47 15.85 16.10 -5.77
CA ALA A 47 14.73 16.27 -4.85
C ALA A 47 14.45 17.74 -4.51
N ARG A 48 15.49 18.56 -4.30
CA ARG A 48 15.36 20.00 -4.04
C ARG A 48 14.80 20.74 -5.24
N GLU A 49 15.14 20.29 -6.44
CA GLU A 49 14.62 20.81 -7.70
C GLU A 49 13.25 20.23 -8.08
N ASN A 50 12.68 19.34 -7.26
CA ASN A 50 11.45 18.57 -7.52
C ASN A 50 11.51 17.65 -8.76
N LYS A 51 12.71 17.32 -9.24
CA LYS A 51 12.96 16.48 -10.40
C LYS A 51 13.21 15.01 -10.09
N LEU A 52 13.32 14.62 -8.81
CA LEU A 52 13.73 13.26 -8.45
C LEU A 52 12.82 12.17 -9.02
N SER A 53 11.49 12.33 -8.95
CA SER A 53 10.56 11.36 -9.55
C SER A 53 10.75 11.24 -11.06
N HIS A 54 10.97 12.37 -11.75
CA HIS A 54 11.25 12.38 -13.18
C HIS A 54 12.58 11.71 -13.52
N LEU A 55 13.62 11.95 -12.72
CA LEU A 55 14.92 11.29 -12.89
C LEU A 55 14.78 9.78 -12.74
N LEU A 56 14.15 9.31 -11.66
CA LEU A 56 13.97 7.88 -11.42
C LEU A 56 13.15 7.22 -12.54
N SER A 57 12.08 7.86 -12.98
CA SER A 57 11.29 7.38 -14.13
C SER A 57 12.07 7.38 -15.44
N PHE A 58 12.89 8.42 -15.71
CA PHE A 58 13.73 8.48 -16.91
C PHE A 58 14.74 7.33 -16.95
N LEU A 59 15.32 7.00 -15.80
CA LEU A 59 16.24 5.87 -15.65
C LEU A 59 15.54 4.52 -15.57
N ASN A 60 14.21 4.49 -15.63
CA ASN A 60 13.43 3.28 -15.41
C ASN A 60 13.80 2.56 -14.09
N TYR A 61 14.15 3.34 -13.07
CA TYR A 61 14.64 2.86 -11.77
C TYR A 61 15.86 1.91 -11.86
N SER A 62 16.65 2.01 -12.93
CA SER A 62 17.83 1.15 -13.16
C SER A 62 18.79 1.06 -11.97
N PRO A 63 19.07 2.12 -11.18
CA PRO A 63 19.90 1.99 -9.98
C PRO A 63 19.44 0.89 -9.00
N PHE A 64 18.12 0.68 -8.90
CA PHE A 64 17.52 -0.31 -8.02
C PHE A 64 17.39 -1.67 -8.69
N THR A 65 16.98 -1.73 -9.96
CA THR A 65 16.88 -3.01 -10.66
C THR A 65 18.26 -3.62 -10.90
N ASP A 66 19.25 -2.82 -11.30
CA ASP A 66 20.61 -3.28 -11.60
C ASP A 66 21.29 -3.82 -10.34
N THR A 67 21.05 -3.20 -9.18
CA THR A 67 21.60 -3.69 -7.91
C THR A 67 20.95 -5.00 -7.46
N LEU A 68 19.65 -5.18 -7.69
CA LEU A 68 18.98 -6.47 -7.48
C LEU A 68 19.45 -7.55 -8.44
N ASP A 69 19.59 -7.24 -9.73
CA ASP A 69 20.03 -8.19 -10.76
C ASP A 69 21.43 -8.74 -10.49
N ASN A 70 22.29 -7.91 -9.93
CA ASN A 70 23.64 -8.30 -9.53
C ASN A 70 23.70 -8.84 -8.08
N LYS A 71 22.56 -9.10 -7.43
CA LYS A 71 22.44 -9.57 -6.04
C LYS A 71 23.22 -8.69 -5.02
N ARG A 72 23.38 -7.40 -5.30
CA ARG A 72 24.10 -6.42 -4.45
C ARG A 72 23.17 -5.82 -3.41
N PHE A 73 22.62 -6.67 -2.54
CA PHE A 73 21.55 -6.29 -1.60
C PHE A 73 21.95 -5.20 -0.60
N GLY A 74 23.18 -5.25 -0.08
CA GLY A 74 23.68 -4.21 0.82
C GLY A 74 23.72 -2.83 0.15
N PHE A 75 24.26 -2.76 -1.07
CA PHE A 75 24.31 -1.52 -1.84
C PHE A 75 22.91 -1.04 -2.25
N PHE A 76 21.98 -1.95 -2.57
CA PHE A 76 20.57 -1.60 -2.78
C PHE A 76 19.98 -0.86 -1.57
N ILE A 77 20.21 -1.37 -0.35
CA ILE A 77 19.72 -0.74 0.89
C ILE A 77 20.34 0.66 1.06
N GLU A 78 21.64 0.81 0.80
CA GLU A 78 22.30 2.11 0.81
C GLU A 78 21.69 3.09 -0.20
N LEU A 79 21.40 2.64 -1.42
CA LEU A 79 20.75 3.46 -2.45
C LEU A 79 19.35 3.91 -2.05
N VAL A 80 18.54 3.04 -1.45
CA VAL A 80 17.22 3.44 -0.93
C VAL A 80 17.38 4.49 0.17
N ASN A 81 18.39 4.35 1.02
CA ASN A 81 18.70 5.33 2.06
C ASN A 81 19.31 6.64 1.55
N CYS A 82 19.81 6.67 0.32
CA CYS A 82 20.22 7.91 -0.36
C CYS A 82 19.03 8.76 -0.80
N ILE A 83 17.86 8.16 -1.02
CA ILE A 83 16.65 8.89 -1.39
C ILE A 83 16.12 9.67 -0.17
N PRO A 84 15.76 10.95 -0.33
CA PRO A 84 15.10 11.70 0.75
C PRO A 84 13.78 11.05 1.17
N ASP A 85 13.50 10.99 2.48
CA ASP A 85 12.39 10.18 3.04
C ASP A 85 11.04 10.37 2.34
N LYS A 86 10.69 11.61 1.98
CA LYS A 86 9.44 11.93 1.29
C LYS A 86 9.28 11.26 -0.08
N TYR A 87 10.35 10.73 -0.66
CA TYR A 87 10.36 10.07 -1.98
C TYR A 87 10.69 8.57 -1.89
N LYS A 88 11.09 8.04 -0.73
CA LYS A 88 11.52 6.63 -0.61
C LYS A 88 10.44 5.65 -1.06
N PHE A 89 9.18 5.99 -0.80
CA PHE A 89 8.03 5.18 -1.19
C PHE A 89 7.91 4.95 -2.70
N LEU A 90 8.52 5.82 -3.52
CA LEU A 90 8.52 5.68 -4.97
C LEU A 90 9.20 4.38 -5.44
N VAL A 91 10.20 3.90 -4.69
CA VAL A 91 10.97 2.69 -5.05
C VAL A 91 10.09 1.43 -5.02
N PRO A 92 9.44 1.06 -3.90
CA PRO A 92 8.61 -0.14 -3.89
C PRO A 92 7.34 -0.01 -4.75
N THR A 93 6.85 1.21 -5.04
CA THR A 93 5.65 1.41 -5.87
C THR A 93 5.94 1.56 -7.36
N TYR A 94 7.21 1.49 -7.77
CA TYR A 94 7.62 1.69 -9.16
C TYR A 94 6.96 0.68 -10.11
N ASN A 95 6.42 1.17 -11.24
CA ASN A 95 5.84 0.39 -12.34
C ASN A 95 5.02 -0.83 -11.90
N ASP A 96 3.95 -0.57 -11.12
CA ASP A 96 3.17 -1.61 -10.46
C ASP A 96 4.04 -2.61 -9.67
N ASN A 97 4.87 -2.05 -8.79
CA ASN A 97 5.64 -2.80 -7.80
C ASN A 97 6.69 -3.74 -8.42
N GLU A 98 7.27 -3.38 -9.57
CA GLU A 98 8.29 -4.18 -10.27
C GLU A 98 9.49 -4.52 -9.40
N ILE A 99 9.94 -3.60 -8.54
CA ILE A 99 11.04 -3.86 -7.58
C ILE A 99 10.67 -4.98 -6.60
N LEU A 100 9.45 -4.96 -6.06
CA LEU A 100 8.97 -5.99 -5.13
C LEU A 100 8.82 -7.33 -5.85
N LYS A 101 8.22 -7.33 -7.04
CA LYS A 101 8.07 -8.53 -7.89
C LYS A 101 9.43 -9.14 -8.22
N LYS A 102 10.41 -8.33 -8.63
CA LYS A 102 11.79 -8.77 -8.91
C LYS A 102 12.45 -9.38 -7.67
N LEU A 103 12.32 -8.75 -6.50
CA LEU A 103 12.87 -9.28 -5.26
C LEU A 103 12.24 -10.63 -4.87
N ILE A 104 10.92 -10.78 -5.03
CA ILE A 104 10.22 -12.06 -4.81
C ILE A 104 10.76 -13.12 -5.77
N HIS A 105 10.92 -12.80 -7.05
CA HIS A 105 11.44 -13.72 -8.04
C HIS A 105 12.87 -14.20 -7.71
N ILE A 106 13.77 -13.26 -7.41
CA ILE A 106 15.14 -13.56 -6.96
C ILE A 106 15.11 -14.46 -5.72
N SER A 107 14.19 -14.22 -4.78
CA SER A 107 14.05 -15.04 -3.57
C SER A 107 13.63 -16.48 -3.92
N ILE A 108 12.66 -16.65 -4.82
CA ILE A 108 12.19 -17.97 -5.29
C ILE A 108 13.33 -18.73 -5.96
N GLU A 109 14.06 -18.10 -6.89
CA GLU A 109 15.21 -18.70 -7.58
C GLU A 109 16.31 -19.12 -6.59
N SER A 110 16.56 -18.28 -5.59
CA SER A 110 17.59 -18.53 -4.58
C SER A 110 17.21 -19.67 -3.62
N ILE A 111 15.92 -19.79 -3.29
CA ILE A 111 15.39 -20.93 -2.51
C ILE A 111 15.51 -22.22 -3.34
N ASN A 112 15.13 -22.18 -4.62
CA ASN A 112 15.21 -23.35 -5.51
C ASN A 112 16.64 -23.88 -5.70
N SER A 113 17.62 -22.98 -5.74
CA SER A 113 19.03 -23.33 -5.87
C SER A 113 19.72 -23.65 -4.53
N ASN A 114 18.99 -23.59 -3.40
CA ASN A 114 19.53 -23.71 -2.04
C ASN A 114 20.66 -22.71 -1.72
N ASP A 115 20.70 -21.55 -2.41
CA ASP A 115 21.65 -20.46 -2.17
C ASP A 115 21.01 -19.26 -1.43
N TYR A 116 19.78 -19.44 -0.93
CA TYR A 116 18.92 -18.40 -0.36
C TYR A 116 19.61 -17.52 0.71
N PRO A 117 19.96 -16.25 0.37
CA PRO A 117 20.63 -15.32 1.29
C PRO A 117 19.59 -14.65 2.21
N ASN A 118 18.98 -15.47 3.07
CA ASN A 118 17.80 -15.13 3.85
C ASN A 118 17.90 -13.77 4.58
N GLN A 119 18.98 -13.55 5.34
CA GLN A 119 19.15 -12.33 6.13
C GLN A 119 19.16 -11.06 5.26
N GLN A 120 19.88 -11.11 4.12
CA GLN A 120 19.99 -9.96 3.22
C GLN A 120 18.66 -9.66 2.53
N ILE A 121 17.94 -10.70 2.10
CA ILE A 121 16.60 -10.54 1.49
C ILE A 121 15.61 -9.95 2.50
N ILE A 122 15.59 -10.44 3.75
CA ILE A 122 14.77 -9.87 4.83
C ILE A 122 15.09 -8.39 5.02
N GLU A 123 16.37 -8.00 5.04
CA GLU A 123 16.77 -6.60 5.21
C GLU A 123 16.32 -5.70 4.07
N VAL A 124 16.37 -6.19 2.82
CA VAL A 124 15.84 -5.47 1.66
C VAL A 124 14.32 -5.28 1.79
N PHE A 125 13.56 -6.34 2.08
CA PHE A 125 12.12 -6.24 2.29
C PHE A 125 11.78 -5.26 3.43
N ARG A 126 12.47 -5.36 4.57
CA ARG A 126 12.28 -4.46 5.70
C ARG A 126 12.53 -3.01 5.31
N THR A 127 13.60 -2.75 4.57
CA THR A 127 13.95 -1.40 4.08
C THR A 127 12.84 -0.84 3.19
N LEU A 128 12.30 -1.65 2.27
CA LEU A 128 11.23 -1.23 1.36
C LEU A 128 9.90 -1.02 2.10
N ILE A 129 9.53 -1.93 3.00
CA ILE A 129 8.32 -1.83 3.82
C ILE A 129 8.36 -0.56 4.67
N ASN A 130 9.49 -0.28 5.33
CA ASN A 130 9.65 0.90 6.19
C ASN A 130 9.47 2.25 5.49
N THR A 131 9.45 2.29 4.14
CA THR A 131 9.16 3.53 3.41
C THR A 131 7.71 4.01 3.60
N LYS A 132 6.76 3.05 3.64
CA LYS A 132 5.33 3.24 3.93
C LYS A 132 4.78 1.91 4.49
N PRO A 133 4.97 1.66 5.80
CA PRO A 133 4.85 0.31 6.36
C PRO A 133 3.52 -0.40 6.07
N GLU A 134 2.39 0.23 6.38
CA GLU A 134 1.06 -0.37 6.16
C GLU A 134 0.82 -0.69 4.67
N ILE A 135 0.99 0.30 3.80
CA ILE A 135 0.69 0.17 2.37
C ILE A 135 1.61 -0.87 1.70
N ILE A 136 2.90 -0.84 2.01
CA ILE A 136 3.88 -1.71 1.35
C ILE A 136 3.81 -3.13 1.94
N ALA A 137 3.56 -3.29 3.24
CA ALA A 137 3.35 -4.62 3.83
C ALA A 137 2.12 -5.32 3.23
N ASP A 138 1.00 -4.60 3.08
CA ASP A 138 -0.20 -5.13 2.41
C ASP A 138 0.11 -5.53 0.97
N ARG A 139 0.84 -4.69 0.23
CA ARG A 139 1.19 -5.02 -1.16
C ARG A 139 2.14 -6.21 -1.26
N VAL A 140 3.13 -6.33 -0.38
CA VAL A 140 4.01 -7.50 -0.32
C VAL A 140 3.20 -8.77 -0.03
N LYS A 141 2.27 -8.71 0.93
CA LYS A 141 1.36 -9.83 1.23
C LYS A 141 0.55 -10.25 0.00
N GLU A 142 -0.06 -9.30 -0.70
CA GLU A 142 -0.81 -9.59 -1.93
C GLU A 142 0.04 -10.28 -2.98
N LEU A 143 1.22 -9.72 -3.29
CA LEU A 143 2.15 -10.30 -4.25
C LEU A 143 2.58 -11.72 -3.83
N LEU A 144 2.90 -11.95 -2.56
CA LEU A 144 3.22 -13.31 -2.09
C LEU A 144 2.05 -14.29 -2.33
N GLN A 145 0.80 -13.87 -2.14
CA GLN A 145 -0.36 -14.73 -2.46
C GLN A 145 -0.52 -14.98 -3.96
N GLU A 146 -0.27 -13.97 -4.81
CA GLU A 146 -0.29 -14.12 -6.27
C GLU A 146 0.69 -15.23 -6.71
N TYR A 147 1.96 -15.15 -6.25
CA TYR A 147 3.01 -16.12 -6.60
C TYR A 147 2.86 -17.49 -5.91
N LYS A 148 2.07 -17.59 -4.83
CA LYS A 148 1.86 -18.84 -4.09
C LYS A 148 1.24 -19.95 -4.95
N THR A 149 0.45 -19.56 -5.95
CA THR A 149 -0.21 -20.51 -6.87
C THR A 149 0.81 -21.26 -7.74
N GLU A 150 1.87 -20.58 -8.15
CA GLU A 150 2.91 -21.13 -9.03
C GLU A 150 4.08 -21.73 -8.23
N PHE A 151 4.47 -21.11 -7.12
CA PHE A 151 5.64 -21.49 -6.32
C PHE A 151 5.29 -21.72 -4.83
N PRO A 152 4.41 -22.68 -4.50
CA PRO A 152 3.83 -22.79 -3.16
C PRO A 152 4.88 -23.05 -2.06
N GLU A 153 5.88 -23.89 -2.31
CA GLU A 153 6.88 -24.26 -1.31
C GLU A 153 7.82 -23.08 -0.99
N GLN A 154 8.34 -22.43 -2.03
CA GLN A 154 9.28 -21.31 -1.95
C GLN A 154 8.60 -20.11 -1.30
N ILE A 155 7.36 -19.82 -1.70
CA ILE A 155 6.57 -18.75 -1.09
C ILE A 155 6.24 -19.04 0.36
N ASN A 156 5.97 -20.29 0.75
CA ASN A 156 5.74 -20.62 2.15
C ASN A 156 7.00 -20.40 3.01
N ILE A 157 8.19 -20.76 2.49
CA ILE A 157 9.48 -20.48 3.17
C ILE A 157 9.69 -18.97 3.31
N LEU A 158 9.61 -18.23 2.20
CA LEU A 158 9.79 -16.78 2.18
C LEU A 158 8.79 -16.07 3.11
N THR A 159 7.51 -16.42 3.03
CA THR A 159 6.45 -15.84 3.87
C THR A 159 6.74 -16.07 5.35
N LYS A 160 7.13 -17.28 5.74
CA LYS A 160 7.44 -17.62 7.13
C LYS A 160 8.59 -16.76 7.66
N ASP A 161 9.65 -16.62 6.87
CA ASP A 161 10.83 -15.85 7.26
C ASP A 161 10.55 -14.35 7.35
N LEU A 162 9.76 -13.80 6.41
CA LEU A 162 9.36 -12.40 6.42
C LEU A 162 8.41 -12.08 7.58
N VAL A 163 7.35 -12.87 7.78
CA VAL A 163 6.38 -12.65 8.88
C VAL A 163 7.04 -12.78 10.25
N LYS A 164 8.00 -13.70 10.41
CA LYS A 164 8.78 -13.83 11.64
C LYS A 164 9.64 -12.59 11.93
N SER A 165 10.11 -11.90 10.88
CA SER A 165 11.18 -10.91 10.99
C SER A 165 10.74 -9.46 10.75
N ILE A 166 9.51 -9.25 10.26
CA ILE A 166 8.96 -7.95 9.89
C ILE A 166 7.57 -7.80 10.54
N PRO A 167 7.46 -7.04 11.66
CA PRO A 167 6.23 -6.91 12.43
C PRO A 167 5.03 -6.42 11.61
N GLU A 168 5.23 -5.52 10.67
CA GLU A 168 4.16 -4.93 9.86
C GLU A 168 3.53 -5.95 8.92
N LEU A 169 4.32 -6.91 8.42
CA LEU A 169 3.77 -8.05 7.71
C LEU A 169 3.01 -8.99 8.65
N HIS A 170 3.49 -9.19 9.87
CA HIS A 170 2.76 -10.00 10.85
C HIS A 170 1.35 -9.44 11.11
N SER A 171 1.25 -8.13 11.37
CA SER A 171 -0.04 -7.44 11.55
C SER A 171 -0.93 -7.56 10.32
N ALA A 172 -0.38 -7.31 9.12
CA ALA A 172 -1.12 -7.43 7.87
C ALA A 172 -1.71 -8.84 7.68
N TYR A 173 -1.04 -9.90 8.12
CA TYR A 173 -1.57 -11.26 8.08
C TYR A 173 -2.64 -11.54 9.16
N GLN A 174 -2.58 -10.91 10.34
CA GLN A 174 -3.58 -11.08 11.40
C GLN A 174 -4.91 -10.34 11.13
N ASP A 175 -4.88 -9.17 10.49
CA ASP A 175 -6.07 -8.32 10.34
C ASP A 175 -7.21 -8.96 9.51
N LYS A 176 -6.92 -9.95 8.67
CA LYS A 176 -7.95 -10.68 7.89
C LYS A 176 -8.57 -11.88 8.63
N GLU A 177 -7.92 -12.47 9.64
CA GLU A 177 -8.56 -13.51 10.46
C GLU A 177 -9.65 -12.91 11.37
N ASN A 178 -9.47 -11.67 11.83
CA ASN A 178 -10.48 -10.97 12.63
C ASN A 178 -11.66 -10.42 11.80
N CYS A 179 -11.45 -9.93 10.56
CA CYS A 179 -12.56 -9.53 9.69
C CYS A 179 -13.43 -10.70 9.21
N ASN A 180 -12.84 -11.88 8.97
CA ASN A 180 -13.60 -13.07 8.59
C ASN A 180 -14.38 -13.65 9.79
N ASN A 181 -13.82 -13.61 10.99
CA ASN A 181 -14.51 -14.07 12.21
C ASN A 181 -15.63 -13.11 12.66
N GLN A 182 -15.51 -11.80 12.40
CA GLN A 182 -16.61 -10.85 12.66
C GLN A 182 -17.79 -11.01 11.67
N ASN A 183 -17.53 -11.37 10.41
CA ASN A 183 -18.59 -11.65 9.45
C ASN A 183 -19.30 -13.00 9.68
N LEU A 184 -18.60 -14.01 10.20
CA LEU A 184 -19.20 -15.29 10.64
C LEU A 184 -20.01 -15.15 11.93
N ASN A 185 -19.58 -14.31 12.87
CA ASN A 185 -20.35 -14.04 14.08
C ASN A 185 -21.57 -13.15 13.82
N ASN A 186 -21.51 -12.19 12.89
CA ASN A 186 -22.68 -11.39 12.51
C ASN A 186 -23.71 -12.16 11.66
N SER A 187 -23.28 -13.16 10.87
CA SER A 187 -24.21 -14.04 10.15
C SER A 187 -24.84 -15.12 11.03
N ASN A 188 -24.21 -15.50 12.16
CA ASN A 188 -24.83 -16.35 13.17
C ASN A 188 -25.80 -15.62 14.12
N ILE A 189 -25.65 -14.30 14.32
CA ILE A 189 -26.60 -13.51 15.13
C ILE A 189 -27.90 -13.23 14.34
N ASN A 190 -27.82 -13.07 13.01
CA ASN A 190 -29.01 -12.81 12.18
C ASN A 190 -29.86 -14.04 11.84
N ASN A 191 -29.38 -15.27 12.09
CA ASN A 191 -30.18 -16.49 11.91
C ASN A 191 -30.87 -16.98 13.20
N ASN A 192 -30.74 -16.26 14.32
CA ASN A 192 -31.32 -16.66 15.61
C ASN A 192 -32.44 -15.73 16.12
N PHE A 193 -32.96 -14.82 15.27
CA PHE A 193 -34.07 -13.92 15.62
C PHE A 193 -35.43 -14.30 14.98
N ASN A 194 -35.51 -15.40 14.23
CA ASN A 194 -36.74 -15.86 13.58
C ASN A 194 -37.35 -17.14 14.19
N ASN A 195 -37.12 -17.40 15.47
CA ASN A 195 -37.82 -18.44 16.20
C ASN A 195 -37.79 -18.10 17.70
N ILE A 196 -38.79 -17.37 18.19
CA ILE A 196 -39.37 -17.51 19.54
C ILE A 196 -40.67 -16.67 19.57
N GLU A 197 -41.76 -17.40 19.77
CA GLU A 197 -43.02 -16.98 20.42
C GLU A 197 -44.02 -16.10 19.65
N SER A 198 -44.80 -16.79 18.82
CA SER A 198 -46.25 -16.71 18.90
C SER A 198 -46.78 -17.46 20.14
N GLN A 199 -47.74 -16.83 20.83
CA GLN A 199 -48.71 -17.36 21.80
C GLN A 199 -48.37 -17.22 23.30
N THR A 200 -48.99 -16.23 23.95
CA THR A 200 -49.96 -16.47 25.04
C THR A 200 -50.84 -15.23 25.30
N SER A 201 -52.17 -15.45 25.31
CA SER A 201 -53.28 -14.76 26.01
C SER A 201 -53.30 -13.21 26.11
N GLY A 202 -54.34 -12.47 25.71
CA GLY A 202 -55.76 -12.76 25.88
C GLY A 202 -56.30 -12.17 27.20
N LYS A 203 -56.98 -11.02 27.11
CA LYS A 203 -57.86 -10.35 28.10
C LYS A 203 -57.21 -9.40 29.12
N ALA A 204 -57.33 -8.10 28.85
CA ALA A 204 -57.72 -7.10 29.85
C ALA A 204 -58.76 -6.16 29.23
N TRP A 205 -59.95 -6.19 29.83
CA TRP A 205 -61.14 -5.41 29.48
C TRP A 205 -61.07 -4.00 30.08
N GLN A 206 -61.66 -3.05 29.35
CA GLN A 206 -62.44 -1.88 29.80
C GLN A 206 -61.82 -0.88 30.79
N ALA A 207 -61.68 0.37 30.34
CA ALA A 207 -62.63 1.45 30.64
C ALA A 207 -61.94 2.82 30.50
N ARG A 208 -62.39 3.63 29.54
CA ARG A 208 -62.87 4.99 29.82
C ARG A 208 -63.52 5.59 28.58
N GLU A 209 -64.69 6.14 28.84
CA GLU A 209 -65.76 6.40 27.91
C GLU A 209 -66.03 7.91 27.88
N THR A 210 -66.24 8.44 26.68
CA THR A 210 -67.04 9.62 26.31
C THR A 210 -66.66 11.04 26.73
N LYS A 211 -66.57 11.90 25.70
CA LYS A 211 -67.21 13.22 25.48
C LYS A 211 -66.26 14.05 24.60
N ARG A 212 -66.61 14.73 23.51
CA ARG A 212 -67.82 15.15 22.77
C ARG A 212 -67.28 15.58 21.38
N LEU A 213 -67.77 15.03 20.27
CA LEU A 213 -68.84 15.56 19.40
C LEU A 213 -68.58 16.90 18.67
N ARG A 214 -68.84 16.84 17.35
CA ARG A 214 -69.02 17.89 16.32
C ARG A 214 -67.71 18.45 15.78
N GLY A 215 -67.47 18.54 14.49
CA GLY A 215 -68.22 18.48 13.23
C GLY A 215 -67.23 19.11 12.23
N SER A 216 -67.04 18.71 10.99
CA SER A 216 -67.96 18.66 9.87
C SER A 216 -67.07 18.37 8.65
N GLU A 217 -67.66 17.71 7.68
CA GLU A 217 -67.22 17.25 6.36
C GLU A 217 -66.47 18.25 5.40
N PRO A 218 -66.05 17.80 4.19
CA PRO A 218 -64.73 18.04 3.59
C PRO A 218 -64.72 19.05 2.42
N SER A 219 -63.54 19.35 1.86
CA SER A 219 -63.41 19.78 0.45
C SER A 219 -62.00 19.52 -0.10
N VAL A 220 -61.95 19.04 -1.35
CA VAL A 220 -60.76 18.68 -2.15
C VAL A 220 -60.27 19.90 -2.98
N PRO A 221 -59.33 19.79 -3.95
CA PRO A 221 -58.03 20.47 -3.97
C PRO A 221 -57.93 21.62 -5.00
N SER A 222 -56.82 22.37 -5.02
CA SER A 222 -56.42 23.12 -6.21
C SER A 222 -54.90 23.30 -6.32
N ILE A 223 -54.43 23.07 -7.52
CA ILE A 223 -53.06 23.15 -8.07
C ILE A 223 -52.64 24.62 -8.26
N SER A 224 -51.32 24.81 -8.46
CA SER A 224 -50.54 25.94 -9.03
C SER A 224 -49.80 26.79 -7.99
N LYS A 225 -48.52 27.12 -8.16
CA LYS A 225 -47.67 27.28 -9.36
C LYS A 225 -46.28 26.68 -9.19
#